data_AF-A0A5S5CVA3-F1
#
_entry.id   AF-A0A5S5CVA3-F1
#
_cell.length_a   1.000
_cell.length_b   1.000
_cell.length_c   1.000
_cell.angle_alpha   90.00
_cell.angle_beta   90.00
_cell.angle_gamma   90.00
#
_symmetry.space_group_name_H-M   'P 1'
#
loop_
_entity.id
_entity.type
_entity.pdbx_description
1 polymer ?
#
loop_
_entity_poly.entity_id
_entity_poly.type
_entity_poly.pdbx_seq_one_letter_code
_entity_poly.pdbx_strand_id
1 'polypeptide(L)'
;MTAAITAHAEAVTAVSKDADITEVFAATDRLLPAVLAYADAQFDYTGNGFPFGVLHQFAEQDDEDEPADEPEPATGISVLQRHDYRVTDVAAVLSAGRRAYLDVWPEDDEAAAAVDVTHLGRALYQIAHAGGWHRLDEVEGLRATGGAVVVVAQQEILGSDPDEWPEELFEGDGGEFLCKQEDVFPA
;
A
#
# COMPACT_ATOMS: atom_id res chain seq x y z
N MET A 1 36.03 2.23 -4.59
CA MET A 1 35.03 2.58 -5.64
C MET A 1 35.61 2.55 -7.05
N THR A 2 36.55 3.41 -7.45
CA THR A 2 37.04 3.50 -8.85
C THR A 2 37.55 2.16 -9.41
N ALA A 3 38.31 1.38 -8.63
CA ALA A 3 38.78 0.06 -9.06
C ALA A 3 37.64 -0.96 -9.27
N ALA A 4 36.56 -0.90 -8.48
CA ALA A 4 35.42 -1.80 -8.62
C ALA A 4 34.57 -1.44 -9.86
N ILE A 5 34.39 -0.14 -10.13
CA ILE A 5 33.71 0.36 -11.34
C ILE A 5 34.50 -0.05 -12.58
N THR A 6 35.82 0.15 -12.58
CA THR A 6 36.68 -0.25 -13.70
C THR A 6 36.64 -1.76 -13.92
N ALA A 7 36.77 -2.57 -12.86
CA ALA A 7 36.73 -4.03 -12.97
C ALA A 7 35.38 -4.55 -13.51
N HIS A 8 34.27 -3.96 -13.09
CA HIS A 8 32.94 -4.29 -13.62
C HIS A 8 32.78 -3.87 -15.08
N ALA A 9 33.23 -2.67 -15.45
CA ALA A 9 33.19 -2.21 -16.84
C ALA A 9 34.06 -3.09 -17.76
N GLU A 10 35.24 -3.51 -17.30
CA GLU A 10 36.11 -4.44 -18.01
C GLU A 10 35.45 -5.82 -18.18
N ALA A 11 34.84 -6.36 -17.12
CA ALA A 11 34.11 -7.63 -17.18
C ALA A 11 32.93 -7.57 -18.17
N VAL A 12 32.10 -6.52 -18.12
CA VAL A 12 30.95 -6.34 -19.03
C VAL A 12 31.39 -6.14 -20.49
N THR A 13 32.47 -5.40 -20.73
CA THR A 13 32.95 -5.14 -22.10
C THR A 13 33.76 -6.30 -22.69
N ALA A 14 34.27 -7.20 -21.86
CA ALA A 14 34.88 -8.46 -22.28
C ALA A 14 33.84 -9.53 -22.68
N VAL A 15 32.54 -9.31 -22.38
CA VAL A 15 31.48 -10.22 -22.80
C VAL A 15 31.34 -10.22 -24.32
N SER A 16 31.89 -11.24 -24.96
CA SER A 16 31.49 -11.68 -26.31
C SER A 16 30.57 -12.90 -26.21
N LYS A 17 29.97 -13.34 -27.32
CA LYS A 17 28.90 -14.38 -27.35
C LYS A 17 29.20 -15.69 -26.59
N ASP A 18 30.45 -15.97 -26.22
CA ASP A 18 30.89 -17.16 -25.47
C ASP A 18 31.69 -16.82 -24.19
N ALA A 19 31.68 -15.58 -23.72
CA ALA A 19 32.42 -15.15 -22.52
C ALA A 19 31.63 -15.42 -21.24
N ASP A 20 32.38 -15.74 -20.19
CA ASP A 20 31.90 -16.30 -18.93
C ASP A 20 31.10 -15.27 -18.12
N ILE A 21 29.77 -15.37 -18.21
CA ILE A 21 28.82 -14.53 -17.47
C ILE A 21 29.08 -14.54 -15.95
N THR A 22 29.74 -15.59 -15.44
CA THR A 22 30.19 -15.72 -14.06
C THR A 22 31.19 -14.63 -13.65
N GLU A 23 32.07 -14.19 -14.55
CA GLU A 23 33.01 -13.09 -14.24
C GLU A 23 32.29 -11.74 -14.11
N VAL A 24 31.19 -11.55 -14.85
CA VAL A 24 30.34 -10.36 -14.72
C VAL A 24 29.66 -10.36 -13.36
N PHE A 25 29.03 -11.47 -12.95
CA PHE A 25 28.40 -11.59 -11.63
C PHE A 25 29.40 -11.33 -10.51
N ALA A 26 30.56 -12.00 -10.53
CA ALA A 26 31.60 -11.78 -9.52
C ALA A 26 32.15 -10.34 -9.51
N ALA A 27 32.09 -9.61 -10.63
CA ALA A 27 32.44 -8.20 -10.67
C ALA A 27 31.29 -7.30 -10.16
N THR A 28 30.04 -7.69 -10.37
CA THR A 28 28.83 -7.04 -9.84
C THR A 28 28.79 -7.15 -8.31
N ASP A 29 29.06 -8.32 -7.74
CA ASP A 29 29.09 -8.57 -6.28
C ASP A 29 30.13 -7.69 -5.57
N ARG A 30 31.24 -7.37 -6.26
CA ARG A 30 32.28 -6.46 -5.75
C ARG A 30 31.92 -4.98 -5.93
N LEU A 31 31.05 -4.66 -6.89
CA LEU A 31 30.68 -3.29 -7.20
C LEU A 31 29.65 -2.75 -6.21
N LEU A 32 28.62 -3.54 -5.87
CA LEU A 32 27.51 -3.09 -5.03
C LEU A 32 27.97 -2.59 -3.64
N PRO A 33 28.76 -3.35 -2.85
CA PRO A 33 29.27 -2.86 -1.56
C PRO A 33 30.13 -1.60 -1.70
N ALA A 34 30.89 -1.48 -2.80
CA ALA A 34 31.76 -0.33 -3.04
C ALA A 34 31.00 0.96 -3.40
N VAL A 35 29.79 0.83 -3.97
CA VAL A 35 28.89 1.95 -4.28
C VAL A 35 28.13 2.38 -3.03
N LEU A 36 27.66 1.43 -2.21
CA LEU A 36 26.98 1.72 -0.94
C LEU A 36 27.91 2.43 0.04
N ALA A 37 29.14 1.93 0.22
CA ALA A 37 30.13 2.57 1.07
C ALA A 37 30.48 4.01 0.62
N TYR A 38 30.36 4.32 -0.67
CA TYR A 38 30.49 5.70 -1.17
C TYR A 38 29.27 6.56 -0.84
N ALA A 39 28.07 6.01 -1.01
CA ALA A 39 26.83 6.69 -0.66
C ALA A 39 26.81 7.07 0.84
N ASP A 40 27.19 6.15 1.71
CA ASP A 40 27.33 6.38 3.15
C ASP A 40 28.38 7.48 3.45
N ALA A 41 29.58 7.36 2.87
CA ALA A 41 30.63 8.36 3.08
C ALA A 41 30.26 9.77 2.58
N GLN A 42 29.49 9.87 1.49
CA GLN A 42 28.97 11.15 1.01
C GLN A 42 27.94 11.73 1.98
N PHE A 43 27.03 10.90 2.51
CA PHE A 43 26.05 11.31 3.49
C PHE A 43 26.74 11.82 4.76
N ASP A 44 27.69 11.06 5.30
CA ASP A 44 28.47 11.44 6.48
C ASP A 44 29.20 12.78 6.30
N TYR A 45 29.71 13.05 5.09
CA TYR A 45 30.46 14.27 4.80
C TYR A 45 29.57 15.49 4.54
N THR A 46 28.41 15.32 3.89
CA THR A 46 27.60 16.43 3.37
C THR A 46 26.26 16.63 4.06
N GLY A 47 25.79 15.65 4.83
CA GLY A 47 24.44 15.61 5.40
C GLY A 47 23.31 15.57 4.36
N ASN A 48 23.63 15.40 3.08
CA ASN A 48 22.68 15.38 1.98
C ASN A 48 22.58 13.96 1.39
N GLY A 49 21.37 13.40 1.40
CA GLY A 49 21.11 12.02 1.03
C GLY A 49 21.06 11.78 -0.50
N PHE A 50 21.76 10.71 -0.90
CA PHE A 50 21.36 9.74 -1.93
C PHE A 50 21.32 10.13 -3.43
N PRO A 51 22.47 10.15 -4.15
CA PRO A 51 22.44 9.90 -5.59
C PRO A 51 22.03 8.45 -5.93
N PHE A 52 22.17 7.50 -4.97
CA PHE A 52 21.96 6.07 -5.17
C PHE A 52 21.17 5.36 -4.05
N GLY A 53 20.37 6.06 -3.25
CA GLY A 53 19.67 5.48 -2.08
C GLY A 53 18.76 4.29 -2.40
N VAL A 54 18.24 4.26 -3.63
CA VAL A 54 17.49 3.13 -4.23
C VAL A 54 18.32 1.84 -4.36
N LEU A 55 19.62 1.85 -4.05
CA LEU A 55 20.48 0.66 -4.12
C LEU A 55 20.57 -0.11 -2.79
N HIS A 56 20.27 0.51 -1.64
CA HIS A 56 20.31 -0.20 -0.35
C HIS A 56 19.29 -1.34 -0.29
N GLN A 57 18.09 -1.14 -0.88
CA GLN A 57 17.07 -2.17 -1.05
C GLN A 57 17.50 -3.40 -1.89
N PHE A 58 18.61 -3.32 -2.65
CA PHE A 58 19.16 -4.45 -3.39
C PHE A 58 20.36 -5.11 -2.68
N ALA A 59 20.87 -4.50 -1.60
CA ALA A 59 21.91 -5.07 -0.75
C ALA A 59 21.35 -6.08 0.26
N GLU A 60 20.11 -5.85 0.68
CA GLU A 60 19.34 -6.68 1.61
C GLU A 60 18.72 -7.92 0.94
N GLN A 61 19.00 -8.18 -0.34
CA GLN A 61 18.48 -9.35 -1.07
C GLN A 61 19.46 -10.53 -1.15
N ASP A 62 20.66 -10.40 -0.57
CA ASP A 62 21.67 -11.46 -0.53
C ASP A 62 21.77 -12.11 0.86
N ASP A 63 20.62 -12.24 1.53
CA ASP A 63 20.53 -13.09 2.72
C ASP A 63 20.68 -14.54 2.27
N GLU A 64 21.83 -15.11 2.64
CA GLU A 64 22.06 -16.55 2.72
C GLU A 64 20.81 -17.24 3.28
N ASP A 65 20.46 -18.42 2.73
CA ASP A 65 19.37 -19.29 3.19
C ASP A 65 19.51 -19.62 4.70
N GLU A 66 19.17 -18.69 5.59
CA GLU A 66 18.81 -18.98 6.96
C GLU A 66 17.53 -19.82 6.90
N PRO A 67 17.45 -20.94 7.63
CA PRO A 67 16.20 -21.68 7.71
C PRO A 67 15.15 -20.71 8.24
N ALA A 68 14.19 -20.34 7.40
CA ALA A 68 13.08 -19.48 7.78
C ALA A 68 12.50 -20.00 9.10
N ASP A 69 12.66 -19.22 10.16
CA ASP A 69 11.99 -19.50 11.43
C ASP A 69 10.51 -19.69 11.10
N GLU A 70 9.90 -20.75 11.64
CA GLU A 70 8.46 -20.98 11.46
C GLU A 70 7.73 -19.70 11.85
N PRO A 71 6.91 -19.11 10.96
CA PRO A 71 6.31 -17.81 11.22
C PRO A 71 5.51 -17.89 12.51
N GLU A 72 5.81 -17.00 13.46
CA GLU A 72 5.05 -16.94 14.71
C GLU A 72 3.56 -16.78 14.37
N PRO A 73 2.66 -17.53 15.03
CA PRO A 73 1.24 -17.50 14.70
C PRO A 73 0.68 -16.09 14.91
N ALA A 74 0.11 -15.52 13.84
CA ALA A 74 -0.51 -14.21 13.89
C ALA A 74 -1.62 -14.14 14.96
N THR A 75 -1.64 -13.06 15.73
CA THR A 75 -2.65 -12.85 16.79
C THR A 75 -4.00 -12.38 16.23
N GLY A 76 -4.02 -11.86 14.99
CA GLY A 76 -5.23 -11.45 14.29
C GLY A 76 -5.04 -11.30 12.78
N ILE A 77 -6.12 -10.88 12.11
CA ILE A 77 -6.13 -10.56 10.68
C ILE A 77 -6.79 -9.21 10.43
N SER A 78 -6.30 -8.51 9.42
CA SER A 78 -6.94 -7.34 8.81
C SER A 78 -7.42 -7.69 7.41
N VAL A 79 -8.63 -7.24 7.06
CA VAL A 79 -9.17 -7.35 5.70
C VAL A 79 -9.25 -5.95 5.11
N LEU A 80 -8.40 -5.68 4.13
CA LEU A 80 -8.36 -4.39 3.44
C LEU A 80 -9.16 -4.52 2.15
N GLN A 81 -10.12 -3.62 1.95
CA GLN A 81 -10.96 -3.62 0.78
C GLN A 81 -10.84 -2.28 0.04
N ARG A 82 -10.63 -2.36 -1.27
CA ARG A 82 -10.81 -1.25 -2.19
C ARG A 82 -12.07 -1.49 -2.99
N HIS A 83 -12.94 -0.49 -3.04
CA HIS A 83 -14.15 -0.49 -3.87
C HIS A 83 -14.13 0.73 -4.79
N ASP A 84 -14.19 0.51 -6.10
CA ASP A 84 -14.18 1.56 -7.10
C ASP A 84 -15.59 1.79 -7.64
N TYR A 85 -16.13 2.99 -7.43
CA TYR A 85 -17.43 3.41 -7.94
C TYR A 85 -17.27 4.52 -8.98
N ARG A 86 -18.04 4.41 -10.07
CA ARG A 86 -18.28 5.53 -10.97
C ARG A 86 -19.51 6.29 -10.49
N VAL A 87 -19.35 7.60 -10.27
CA VAL A 87 -20.48 8.51 -10.08
C VAL A 87 -21.14 8.77 -11.42
N THR A 88 -22.37 8.32 -11.59
CA THR A 88 -23.18 8.51 -12.81
C THR A 88 -24.21 9.63 -12.68
N ASP A 89 -24.63 9.94 -11.44
CA ASP A 89 -25.53 11.06 -11.14
C ASP A 89 -25.23 11.61 -9.74
N VAL A 90 -24.60 12.78 -9.66
CA VAL A 90 -24.27 13.42 -8.38
C VAL A 90 -25.51 13.86 -7.62
N ALA A 91 -26.55 14.33 -8.30
CA ALA A 91 -27.76 14.84 -7.65
C ALA A 91 -28.54 13.71 -6.96
N ALA A 92 -28.60 12.54 -7.60
CA ALA A 92 -29.17 11.33 -7.00
C ALA A 92 -28.42 10.91 -5.74
N VAL A 93 -27.08 10.95 -5.76
CA VAL A 93 -26.25 10.62 -4.58
C VAL A 93 -26.46 11.63 -3.45
N LEU A 94 -26.53 12.93 -3.75
CA LEU A 94 -26.83 13.95 -2.74
C LEU A 94 -28.22 13.74 -2.11
N SER A 95 -29.23 13.42 -2.92
CA SER A 95 -30.57 13.09 -2.41
C SER A 95 -30.57 11.83 -1.55
N ALA A 96 -29.83 10.79 -1.95
CA ALA A 96 -29.65 9.59 -1.13
C ALA A 96 -28.97 9.90 0.22
N GLY A 97 -27.96 10.77 0.22
CA GLY A 97 -27.32 11.25 1.45
C GLY A 97 -28.27 11.98 2.39
N ARG A 98 -29.16 12.83 1.85
CA ARG A 98 -30.18 13.54 2.65
C ARG A 98 -31.22 12.59 3.25
N ARG A 99 -31.64 11.57 2.50
CA ARG A 99 -32.52 10.52 3.04
C ARG A 99 -31.82 9.76 4.17
N ALA A 100 -30.56 9.35 3.95
CA ALA A 100 -29.78 8.67 4.97
C ALA A 100 -29.57 9.52 6.23
N TYR A 101 -29.38 10.84 6.07
CA TYR A 101 -29.37 11.78 7.19
C TYR A 101 -30.67 11.69 7.99
N LEU A 102 -31.83 11.84 7.33
CA LEU A 102 -33.13 11.83 8.00
C LEU A 102 -33.49 10.46 8.61
N ASP A 103 -32.89 9.36 8.13
CA ASP A 103 -33.03 8.05 8.77
C ASP A 103 -32.32 7.98 10.14
N VAL A 104 -31.22 8.71 10.30
CA VAL A 104 -30.44 8.79 11.56
C VAL A 104 -31.03 9.84 12.51
N TRP A 105 -31.49 10.98 11.97
CA TRP A 105 -32.05 12.11 12.71
C TRP A 105 -33.51 12.37 12.27
N PRO A 106 -34.48 11.53 12.69
CA PRO A 106 -35.86 11.60 12.23
C PRO A 106 -36.63 12.84 12.71
N GLU A 107 -36.11 13.57 13.70
CA GLU A 107 -36.65 14.84 14.18
C GLU A 107 -36.33 16.04 13.27
N ASP A 108 -35.33 15.91 12.41
CA ASP A 108 -34.92 16.95 11.47
C ASP A 108 -35.77 16.95 10.20
N ASP A 109 -35.68 18.04 9.43
CA ASP A 109 -36.39 18.20 8.16
C ASP A 109 -35.45 18.25 6.94
N GLU A 110 -36.05 18.28 5.75
CA GLU A 110 -35.31 18.36 4.49
C GLU A 110 -34.40 19.59 4.40
N ALA A 111 -34.74 20.69 5.08
CA ALA A 111 -33.90 21.89 5.08
C ALA A 111 -32.63 21.66 5.91
N ALA A 112 -32.74 21.02 7.07
CA ALA A 112 -31.59 20.59 7.87
C ALA A 112 -30.70 19.60 7.09
N ALA A 113 -31.30 18.59 6.46
CA ALA A 113 -30.58 17.63 5.63
C ALA A 113 -29.84 18.31 4.46
N ALA A 114 -30.44 19.33 3.85
CA ALA A 114 -29.81 20.10 2.77
C ALA A 114 -28.64 20.97 3.25
N VAL A 115 -28.66 21.43 4.51
CA VAL A 115 -27.55 22.17 5.12
C VAL A 115 -26.37 21.26 5.45
N ASP A 116 -26.62 20.01 5.85
CA ASP A 116 -25.55 19.05 6.12
C ASP A 116 -24.97 18.46 4.82
N VAL A 117 -25.82 17.95 3.94
CA VAL A 117 -25.45 17.22 2.73
C VAL A 117 -25.28 18.19 1.56
N THR A 118 -24.17 18.92 1.61
CA THR A 118 -23.82 19.98 0.65
C THR A 118 -22.94 19.49 -0.50
N HIS A 119 -22.22 18.39 -0.31
CA HIS A 119 -21.29 17.83 -1.30
C HIS A 119 -21.20 16.30 -1.21
N LEU A 120 -20.60 15.70 -2.24
CA LEU A 120 -20.50 14.25 -2.39
C LEU A 120 -19.92 13.56 -1.15
N GLY A 121 -18.79 14.04 -0.62
CA GLY A 121 -18.18 13.48 0.59
C GLY A 121 -19.13 13.40 1.80
N ARG A 122 -19.94 14.44 2.05
CA ARG A 122 -20.95 14.38 3.14
C ARG A 122 -22.08 13.41 2.83
N ALA A 123 -22.53 13.34 1.57
CA ALA A 123 -23.55 12.36 1.20
C ALA A 123 -23.08 10.93 1.45
N LEU A 124 -21.86 10.59 1.02
CA LEU A 124 -21.26 9.27 1.23
C LEU A 124 -21.09 8.97 2.72
N TYR A 125 -20.62 9.95 3.50
CA TYR A 125 -20.53 9.84 4.96
C TYR A 125 -21.89 9.51 5.57
N GLN A 126 -22.95 10.24 5.23
CA GLN A 126 -24.28 10.00 5.82
C GLN A 126 -24.87 8.65 5.44
N ILE A 127 -24.67 8.21 4.20
CA ILE A 127 -25.07 6.86 3.77
C ILE A 127 -24.33 5.80 4.59
N ALA A 128 -23.01 5.95 4.77
CA ALA A 128 -22.21 5.03 5.56
C ALA A 128 -22.54 5.08 7.05
N HIS A 129 -22.90 6.25 7.59
CA HIS A 129 -23.29 6.41 8.98
C HIS A 129 -24.63 5.74 9.29
N ALA A 130 -25.60 5.80 8.36
CA ALA A 130 -26.91 5.20 8.53
C ALA A 130 -26.92 3.66 8.44
N GLY A 131 -25.97 3.07 7.70
CA GLY A 131 -26.02 1.62 7.44
C GLY A 131 -24.72 0.95 7.05
N GLY A 132 -23.58 1.62 7.16
CA GLY A 132 -22.27 1.09 6.78
C GLY A 132 -21.90 1.27 5.31
N TRP A 133 -20.62 1.10 4.99
CA TRP A 133 -20.07 1.36 3.65
C TRP A 133 -20.63 0.46 2.53
N HIS A 134 -21.13 -0.73 2.87
CA HIS A 134 -21.74 -1.64 1.90
C HIS A 134 -23.01 -1.05 1.25
N ARG A 135 -23.64 -0.05 1.87
CA ARG A 135 -24.82 0.63 1.31
C ARG A 135 -24.54 1.34 -0.01
N LEU A 136 -23.28 1.68 -0.29
CA LEU A 136 -22.91 2.37 -1.53
C LEU A 136 -23.21 1.54 -2.79
N ASP A 137 -23.29 0.21 -2.68
CA ASP A 137 -23.66 -0.70 -3.78
C ASP A 137 -25.11 -0.50 -4.26
N GLU A 138 -25.97 0.06 -3.41
CA GLU A 138 -27.41 0.22 -3.66
C GLU A 138 -27.81 1.66 -4.04
N VAL A 139 -26.85 2.59 -4.02
CA VAL A 139 -27.14 4.02 -4.21
C VAL A 139 -27.32 4.37 -5.69
N GLU A 140 -28.50 4.89 -6.02
CA GLU A 140 -28.73 5.51 -7.33
C GLU A 140 -27.73 6.64 -7.59
N GLY A 141 -27.11 6.61 -8.77
CA GLY A 141 -26.05 7.55 -9.13
C GLY A 141 -24.64 7.06 -8.80
N LEU A 142 -24.50 5.91 -8.14
CA LEU A 142 -23.25 5.15 -8.05
C LEU A 142 -23.35 3.87 -8.86
N ARG A 143 -22.26 3.51 -9.53
CA ARG A 143 -22.11 2.23 -10.20
C ARG A 143 -20.77 1.62 -9.81
N ALA A 144 -20.80 0.48 -9.12
CA ALA A 144 -19.58 -0.29 -8.86
C ALA A 144 -18.88 -0.65 -10.18
N THR A 145 -17.56 -0.50 -10.21
CA THR A 145 -16.73 -0.73 -11.39
C THR A 145 -15.62 -1.75 -11.16
N GLY A 146 -15.22 -1.95 -9.93
CA GLY A 146 -14.18 -2.89 -9.56
C GLY A 146 -13.90 -2.84 -8.07
N GLY A 147 -13.06 -3.74 -7.61
CA GLY A 147 -12.59 -3.78 -6.24
C GLY A 147 -11.47 -4.79 -6.08
N ALA A 148 -10.80 -4.71 -4.95
CA ALA A 148 -9.77 -5.65 -4.55
C ALA A 148 -9.89 -5.89 -3.04
N VAL A 149 -9.62 -7.13 -2.62
CA VAL A 149 -9.53 -7.51 -1.22
C VAL A 149 -8.14 -8.08 -0.96
N VAL A 150 -7.53 -7.66 0.14
CA VAL A 150 -6.26 -8.17 0.65
C VAL A 150 -6.45 -8.56 2.11
N VAL A 151 -5.94 -9.73 2.49
CA VAL A 151 -5.94 -10.22 3.87
C VAL A 151 -4.50 -10.23 4.37
N VAL A 152 -4.31 -9.63 5.54
CA VAL A 152 -3.00 -9.39 6.14
C VAL A 152 -3.02 -9.93 7.57
N ALA A 153 -2.04 -10.73 7.95
CA ALA A 153 -1.80 -11.12 9.32
C ALA A 153 -1.44 -9.90 10.16
N GLN A 154 -1.83 -9.87 11.43
CA GLN A 154 -1.50 -8.79 12.34
C GLN A 154 -1.03 -9.34 13.68
N GLN A 155 -0.07 -8.65 14.29
CA GLN A 155 0.37 -8.92 15.65
C GLN A 155 -0.38 -8.07 16.69
N GLU A 156 -0.98 -6.97 16.24
CA GLU A 156 -1.83 -6.08 17.03
C GLU A 156 -3.16 -5.87 16.31
N ILE A 157 -4.28 -5.99 17.04
CA ILE A 157 -5.62 -5.81 16.50
C ILE A 157 -6.25 -4.53 17.03
N LEU A 158 -7.01 -3.84 16.17
CA LEU A 158 -7.75 -2.65 16.55
C LEU A 158 -8.77 -2.95 17.65
N GLY A 159 -8.82 -2.07 18.65
CA GLY A 159 -9.86 -2.08 19.67
C GLY A 159 -11.23 -1.72 19.09
N SER A 160 -12.28 -1.85 19.91
CA SER A 160 -13.65 -1.49 19.48
C SER A 160 -13.88 0.01 19.35
N ASP A 161 -13.02 0.84 19.96
CA ASP A 161 -13.14 2.30 19.99
C ASP A 161 -12.22 2.92 18.92
N PRO A 162 -12.78 3.55 17.85
CA PRO A 162 -12.00 4.21 16.82
C PRO A 162 -11.12 5.35 17.31
N ASP A 163 -11.45 5.99 18.44
CA ASP A 163 -10.65 7.08 19.00
C ASP A 163 -9.34 6.58 19.63
N GLU A 164 -9.24 5.28 19.91
CA GLU A 164 -8.05 4.61 20.45
C GLU A 164 -7.16 4.01 19.34
N TRP A 165 -7.56 4.10 18.08
CA TRP A 165 -6.81 3.51 16.97
C TRP A 165 -5.52 4.29 16.65
N PRO A 166 -4.46 3.61 16.17
CA PRO A 166 -3.26 4.28 15.69
C PRO A 166 -3.57 5.29 14.57
N GLU A 167 -2.85 6.42 14.52
CA GLU A 167 -3.03 7.42 13.46
C GLU A 167 -2.63 6.86 12.08
N GLU A 168 -1.63 5.99 12.04
CA GLU A 168 -1.11 5.34 10.84
C GLU A 168 -1.70 3.92 10.69
N LEU A 169 -3.00 3.83 10.41
CA LEU A 169 -3.71 2.54 10.27
C LEU A 169 -3.20 1.65 9.11
N PHE A 170 -2.64 2.28 8.09
CA PHE A 170 -2.26 1.63 6.83
C PHE A 170 -0.78 1.83 6.49
N GLU A 171 -0.06 2.55 7.32
CA GLU A 171 1.36 2.89 7.15
C GLU A 171 2.10 2.26 8.34
N GLY A 172 2.87 1.21 8.09
CA GLY A 172 3.56 0.43 9.13
C GLY A 172 4.28 -0.76 8.52
N ASP A 173 5.02 -1.52 9.32
CA ASP A 173 5.53 -2.85 8.96
C ASP A 173 4.33 -3.77 8.75
N GLY A 174 3.70 -3.60 7.58
CA GLY A 174 2.47 -4.24 7.19
C GLY A 174 2.63 -5.72 7.44
N GLY A 175 1.78 -6.27 8.30
CA GLY A 175 1.93 -7.65 8.70
C GLY A 175 1.90 -8.60 7.49
N GLU A 176 2.18 -9.87 7.76
CA GLU A 176 2.43 -10.82 6.68
C GLU A 176 1.21 -10.91 5.73
N PHE A 177 1.45 -10.69 4.44
CA PHE A 177 0.41 -10.85 3.42
C PHE A 177 -0.04 -12.31 3.38
N LEU A 178 -1.33 -12.57 3.58
CA LEU A 178 -1.86 -13.92 3.60
C LEU A 178 -2.44 -14.33 2.24
N CYS A 179 -3.31 -13.50 1.67
CA CYS A 179 -3.90 -13.72 0.35
C CYS A 179 -4.57 -12.47 -0.20
N LYS A 180 -4.81 -12.47 -1.52
CA LYS A 180 -5.58 -11.45 -2.23
C LYS A 180 -6.73 -12.07 -3.00
N GLN A 181 -7.67 -11.23 -3.42
CA GLN A 181 -8.90 -11.66 -4.11
C GLN A 181 -8.66 -12.57 -5.33
N GLU A 182 -7.58 -12.36 -6.09
CA GLU A 182 -7.25 -13.20 -7.26
C GLU A 182 -6.79 -14.62 -6.90
N ASP A 183 -6.28 -14.84 -5.69
CA ASP A 183 -5.87 -16.19 -5.24
C ASP A 183 -7.10 -17.08 -4.97
N VAL A 184 -8.24 -16.47 -4.69
CA VAL A 184 -9.50 -17.16 -4.34
C VAL A 184 -10.31 -17.52 -5.59
N PHE A 185 -10.20 -16.73 -6.65
CA PHE A 185 -10.93 -16.94 -7.90
C PHE A 185 -9.94 -17.28 -9.02
N PRO A 186 -9.69 -18.57 -9.32
CA PRO A 186 -8.91 -18.94 -10.50
C PRO A 186 -9.60 -18.44 -11.77
N ALA A 187 -8.81 -17.84 -12.65
CA ALA A 187 -9.25 -17.32 -13.95
C ALA A 187 -9.81 -18.40 -14.88
#